data_AF-A0AAV7LT49-F1
#
_entry.id   AF-A0AAV7LT49-F1
#
_cell.length_a   1.000
_cell.length_b   1.000
_cell.length_c   1.000
_cell.angle_alpha   90.00
_cell.angle_beta   90.00
_cell.angle_gamma   90.00
#
_symmetry.space_group_name_H-M   'P 1'
#
loop_
_entity.id
_entity.type
_entity.pdbx_description
1 polymer ?
#
loop_
_entity_poly.entity_id
_entity_poly.type
_entity_poly.pdbx_seq_one_letter_code
_entity_poly.pdbx_strand_id
1 'polypeptide(L)'
;MTRFKTDIHMRSVCATLTYLDSFQGLLFAYPRSRAPKHRQRALGRRLNNDISIEQLACLYMYQFEKNFILPVTNPFFNNIKLWRRYIDDILIIWQGAVPNIDLFTSWINTLDPFLKFTAHISTTQVPFLDLLIHNVNGKLVTGL
;
A
#
# COMPACT_ATOMS: atom_id res chain seq x y z
N MET A 1 -8.44 20.77 -19.46
CA MET A 1 -9.77 20.17 -19.22
C MET A 1 -9.77 18.77 -19.83
N THR A 2 -9.10 17.82 -19.17
CA THR A 2 -8.82 16.50 -19.75
C THR A 2 -9.82 15.50 -19.20
N ARG A 3 -10.72 15.08 -20.10
CA ARG A 3 -11.90 14.25 -19.81
C ARG A 3 -11.43 12.80 -19.64
N PHE A 4 -11.31 12.32 -18.40
CA PHE A 4 -11.17 10.88 -18.12
C PHE A 4 -12.52 10.20 -18.41
N LYS A 5 -12.71 9.76 -19.64
CA LYS A 5 -13.88 8.98 -20.06
C LYS A 5 -13.46 7.51 -20.15
N THR A 6 -13.50 6.82 -19.01
CA THR A 6 -13.51 5.37 -18.99
C THR A 6 -14.92 4.95 -18.59
N ASP A 7 -15.72 4.54 -19.58
CA ASP A 7 -16.97 3.82 -19.35
C ASP A 7 -16.60 2.44 -18.79
N ILE A 8 -16.39 2.39 -17.47
CA ILE A 8 -16.14 1.17 -16.72
C ILE A 8 -17.48 0.70 -16.19
N HIS A 9 -18.17 -0.17 -16.93
CA HIS A 9 -19.21 -1.01 -16.34
C HIS A 9 -18.52 -2.09 -15.51
N MET A 10 -18.34 -1.86 -14.20
CA MET A 10 -17.79 -2.87 -13.30
C MET A 10 -18.53 -2.90 -11.96
N ARG A 11 -18.77 -4.13 -11.48
CA ARG A 11 -18.97 -4.46 -10.07
C ARG A 11 -17.65 -4.22 -9.32
N SER A 12 -17.19 -2.97 -9.29
CA SER A 12 -15.90 -2.61 -8.67
C SER A 12 -16.04 -2.62 -7.16
N VAL A 13 -15.16 -3.38 -6.54
CA VAL A 13 -14.95 -3.33 -5.09
C VAL A 13 -13.87 -2.29 -4.84
N CYS A 14 -14.15 -1.33 -3.98
CA CYS A 14 -13.17 -0.38 -3.52
C CYS A 14 -12.62 -0.88 -2.19
N ALA A 15 -11.32 -0.77 -1.99
CA ALA A 15 -10.72 -1.02 -0.70
C ALA A 15 -9.73 0.05 -0.33
N THR A 16 -9.69 0.37 0.95
CA THR A 16 -8.54 1.05 1.53
C THR A 16 -7.72 0.09 2.35
N LEU A 17 -6.39 0.15 2.21
CA LEU A 17 -5.49 -0.53 3.13
C LEU A 17 -4.69 0.49 3.93
N THR A 18 -4.59 0.22 5.22
CA THR A 18 -3.67 0.88 6.14
C THR A 18 -2.68 -0.16 6.65
N TYR A 19 -1.41 0.21 6.81
CA TYR A 19 -0.45 -0.65 7.48
C TYR A 19 -0.09 -0.12 8.86
N LEU A 20 0.02 -1.04 9.82
CA LEU A 20 0.43 -0.74 11.18
C LEU A 20 1.95 -0.82 11.25
N ASP A 21 2.53 0.33 11.53
CA ASP A 21 3.96 0.53 11.42
C ASP A 21 4.70 -0.05 12.64
N SER A 22 5.54 -1.07 12.38
CA SER A 22 6.50 -1.58 13.36
C SER A 22 7.94 -1.34 12.87
N PHE A 23 8.26 -0.15 12.34
CA PHE A 23 9.63 0.22 11.90
C PHE A 23 10.73 0.07 12.95
N GLN A 24 10.42 -0.22 14.23
CA GLN A 24 11.46 -0.69 15.16
C GLN A 24 12.14 -1.99 14.68
N GLY A 25 11.47 -2.86 13.92
CA GLY A 25 12.06 -4.08 13.36
C GLY A 25 12.89 -3.86 12.10
N LEU A 26 12.49 -2.93 11.23
CA LEU A 26 13.14 -2.74 9.92
C LEU A 26 14.54 -2.10 10.03
N LEU A 27 14.76 -1.26 11.06
CA LEU A 27 16.09 -0.71 11.38
C LEU A 27 17.11 -1.82 11.71
N PHE A 28 16.64 -3.00 12.16
CA PHE A 28 17.48 -4.18 12.41
C PHE A 28 17.60 -5.13 11.21
N ALA A 29 16.75 -4.99 10.17
CA ALA A 29 16.70 -5.88 9.02
C ALA A 29 17.54 -5.41 7.82
N TYR A 30 17.99 -4.15 7.80
CA TYR A 30 18.94 -3.67 6.78
C TYR A 30 20.24 -4.48 6.87
N PRO A 31 20.80 -4.98 5.73
CA PRO A 31 21.84 -5.99 5.75
C PRO A 31 23.03 -5.55 6.59
N ARG A 32 23.39 -6.40 7.56
CA ARG A 32 24.55 -6.25 8.45
C ARG A 32 25.78 -5.86 7.63
N SER A 33 26.13 -4.58 7.59
CA SER A 33 27.48 -4.19 7.21
C SER A 33 28.42 -4.78 8.26
N ARG A 34 29.57 -5.31 7.83
CA ARG A 34 30.65 -5.85 8.70
C ARG A 34 31.33 -4.74 9.52
N ALA A 35 30.62 -3.69 9.92
CA ALA A 35 31.14 -2.61 10.72
C ALA A 35 31.00 -2.95 12.23
N PRO A 36 32.03 -2.64 13.05
CA PRO A 36 32.02 -2.94 14.48
C PRO A 36 30.87 -2.25 15.23
N LYS A 37 30.33 -2.91 16.26
CA LYS A 37 29.10 -2.55 17.00
C LYS A 37 29.00 -1.08 17.45
N HIS A 38 30.12 -0.43 17.80
CA HIS A 38 30.13 0.98 18.21
C HIS A 38 29.78 1.94 17.04
N ARG A 39 30.13 1.55 15.81
CA ARG A 39 29.94 2.35 14.59
C ARG A 39 28.52 2.22 14.04
N GLN A 40 27.85 1.08 14.28
CA GLN A 40 26.44 0.85 13.93
C GLN A 40 25.50 1.79 14.70
N ARG A 41 25.78 2.05 15.99
CA ARG A 41 25.03 3.01 16.82
C ARG A 41 25.21 4.47 16.36
N ALA A 42 26.34 4.80 15.75
CA ALA A 42 26.61 6.12 15.21
C ALA A 42 25.99 6.30 13.80
N LEU A 43 25.91 5.23 13.01
CA LEU A 43 25.31 5.25 11.68
C LEU A 43 23.78 5.38 11.76
N GLY A 44 23.13 4.66 12.68
CA GLY A 44 21.70 4.84 12.98
C GLY A 44 21.40 6.25 13.50
N ARG A 45 22.26 6.82 14.37
CA ARG A 45 22.12 8.21 14.83
C ARG A 45 22.40 9.27 13.77
N ARG A 46 23.25 9.01 12.77
CA ARG A 46 23.53 9.96 11.68
C ARG A 46 22.46 9.94 10.59
N LEU A 47 21.90 8.77 10.27
CA LEU A 47 20.74 8.69 9.36
C LEU A 47 19.50 9.35 9.98
N ASN A 48 19.33 9.25 11.30
CA ASN A 48 18.22 9.88 12.03
C ASN A 48 18.21 11.42 12.02
N ASN A 49 19.29 12.09 11.60
CA ASN A 49 19.36 13.55 11.65
C ASN A 49 18.97 14.24 10.34
N ASP A 50 19.01 13.53 9.21
CA ASP A 50 18.78 14.13 7.88
C ASP A 50 17.62 13.48 7.10
N ILE A 51 17.25 12.23 7.42
CA ILE A 51 16.17 11.49 6.74
C ILE A 51 15.17 11.04 7.80
N SER A 52 13.92 11.45 7.63
CA SER A 52 12.87 11.14 8.59
C SER A 52 12.45 9.66 8.49
N ILE A 53 11.87 9.12 9.57
CA ILE A 53 11.39 7.73 9.59
C ILE A 53 10.32 7.49 8.51
N GLU A 54 9.52 8.51 8.22
CA GLU A 54 8.48 8.52 7.19
C GLU A 54 9.08 8.43 5.77
N GLN A 55 10.24 9.05 5.54
CA GLN A 55 10.94 8.96 4.26
C GLN A 55 11.50 7.56 4.03
N LEU A 56 12.03 6.92 5.08
CA LEU A 56 12.48 5.53 5.03
C LEU A 56 11.32 4.57 4.76
N ALA A 57 10.18 4.79 5.42
CA ALA A 57 8.94 4.06 5.18
C ALA A 57 8.50 4.14 3.72
N CYS A 58 8.47 5.35 3.17
CA CYS A 58 8.09 5.59 1.79
C CYS A 58 9.00 4.85 0.80
N LEU A 59 10.31 4.84 1.04
CA LEU A 59 11.27 4.14 0.19
C LEU A 59 11.11 2.63 0.26
N TYR A 60 10.95 2.09 1.47
CA TYR A 60 10.71 0.65 1.66
C TYR A 60 9.41 0.21 0.98
N MET A 61 8.32 0.95 1.17
CA MET A 61 7.03 0.67 0.53
C MET A 61 7.10 0.76 -0.99
N TYR A 62 7.83 1.73 -1.54
CA TYR A 62 8.08 1.80 -2.98
C TYR A 62 8.77 0.53 -3.51
N GLN A 63 9.79 0.04 -2.79
CA GLN A 63 10.50 -1.17 -3.17
C GLN A 63 9.61 -2.42 -3.02
N PHE A 64 8.80 -2.51 -1.97
CA PHE A 64 7.83 -3.58 -1.76
C PHE A 64 6.80 -3.64 -2.91
N GLU A 65 6.21 -2.50 -3.27
CA GLU A 65 5.25 -2.39 -4.36
C GLU A 65 5.87 -2.84 -5.69
N LYS A 66 7.09 -2.38 -5.98
CA LYS A 66 7.81 -2.72 -7.20
C LYS A 66 8.16 -4.20 -7.30
N ASN A 67 8.38 -4.89 -6.18
CA ASN A 67 8.80 -6.28 -6.18
C ASN A 67 7.62 -7.27 -6.10
N PHE A 68 6.51 -6.88 -5.47
CA PHE A 68 5.43 -7.81 -5.17
C PHE A 68 4.07 -7.40 -5.73
N ILE A 69 3.77 -6.11 -5.83
CA ILE A 69 2.42 -5.64 -6.15
C ILE A 69 2.26 -5.35 -7.64
N LEU A 70 3.18 -4.56 -8.19
CA LEU A 70 3.15 -4.07 -9.57
C LEU A 70 3.65 -5.05 -10.65
N PRO A 71 4.50 -6.05 -10.35
CA PRO A 71 4.91 -7.02 -11.36
C PRO A 71 3.76 -7.89 -11.87
N VAL A 72 3.83 -8.29 -13.14
CA VAL A 72 2.88 -9.22 -13.78
C VAL A 72 2.93 -10.62 -13.15
N THR A 73 3.99 -10.95 -12.42
CA THR A 73 4.12 -12.19 -11.66
C THR A 73 3.20 -12.26 -10.43
N ASN A 74 2.63 -11.12 -10.00
CA ASN A 74 1.63 -11.09 -8.94
C ASN A 74 0.37 -11.85 -9.39
N PRO A 75 -0.07 -12.90 -8.68
CA PRO A 75 -1.25 -13.68 -9.06
C PRO A 75 -2.54 -12.85 -9.14
N PHE A 76 -2.58 -11.70 -8.45
CA PHE A 76 -3.70 -10.77 -8.42
C PHE A 76 -3.51 -9.54 -9.31
N PHE A 77 -2.44 -9.47 -10.12
CA PHE A 77 -2.14 -8.31 -10.98
C PHE A 77 -3.34 -7.92 -11.84
N ASN A 78 -3.98 -8.91 -12.47
CA ASN A 78 -5.15 -8.70 -13.31
C ASN A 78 -6.41 -8.29 -12.53
N ASN A 79 -6.43 -8.34 -11.20
CA ASN A 79 -7.55 -7.89 -10.40
C ASN A 79 -7.37 -6.47 -9.86
N ILE A 80 -6.14 -5.94 -9.87
CA ILE A 80 -5.82 -4.58 -9.43
C ILE A 80 -5.97 -3.62 -10.63
N LYS A 81 -7.07 -2.87 -10.70
CA LYS A 81 -7.24 -1.81 -11.71
C LYS A 81 -6.46 -0.55 -11.39
N LEU A 82 -6.41 -0.22 -10.11
CA LEU A 82 -5.73 0.97 -9.61
C LEU A 82 -5.11 0.63 -8.27
N TRP A 83 -3.85 1.05 -8.11
CA TRP A 83 -3.15 1.11 -6.84
C TRP A 83 -2.65 2.53 -6.66
N ARG A 84 -3.09 3.22 -5.61
CA ARG A 84 -2.61 4.56 -5.25
C ARG A 84 -2.30 4.58 -3.77
N ARG A 85 -1.10 5.04 -3.42
CA ARG A 85 -0.66 5.16 -2.03
C ARG A 85 -0.39 6.62 -1.69
N TYR A 86 -0.81 7.02 -0.50
CA TYR A 86 -0.44 8.25 0.16
C TYR A 86 0.11 7.90 1.54
N ILE A 87 1.44 7.97 1.70
CA ILE A 87 2.15 7.53 2.91
C ILE A 87 1.73 6.11 3.31
N ASP A 88 0.85 5.96 4.30
CA ASP A 88 0.40 4.68 4.86
C ASP A 88 -0.97 4.24 4.33
N ASP A 89 -1.72 5.14 3.69
CA ASP A 89 -3.04 4.89 3.14
C ASP A 89 -2.94 4.45 1.67
N ILE A 90 -3.56 3.32 1.35
CA ILE A 90 -3.59 2.77 0.00
C ILE A 90 -5.04 2.69 -0.48
N LEU A 91 -5.33 3.28 -1.63
CA LEU A 91 -6.57 3.12 -2.38
C LEU A 91 -6.40 2.06 -3.46
N ILE A 92 -7.27 1.04 -3.44
CA ILE A 92 -7.37 0.02 -4.48
C ILE A 92 -8.72 0.11 -5.18
N ILE A 93 -8.68 0.11 -6.52
CA ILE A 93 -9.84 -0.28 -7.34
C ILE A 93 -9.64 -1.72 -7.77
N TRP A 94 -10.57 -2.58 -7.37
CA TRP A 94 -10.53 -4.00 -7.63
C TRP A 94 -11.57 -4.40 -8.68
N GLN A 95 -11.15 -5.21 -9.66
CA GLN A 95 -11.99 -5.75 -10.73
C GLN A 95 -12.29 -7.25 -10.60
N GLY A 96 -12.20 -7.81 -9.39
CA GLY A 96 -12.58 -9.19 -9.07
C GLY A 96 -13.77 -9.27 -8.12
N ALA A 97 -14.13 -10.50 -7.74
CA ALA A 97 -15.11 -10.74 -6.70
C ALA A 97 -14.59 -10.33 -5.31
N VAL A 98 -15.49 -10.03 -4.38
CA VAL A 98 -15.16 -9.67 -2.98
C VAL A 98 -14.29 -10.75 -2.30
N PRO A 99 -14.60 -12.06 -2.38
CA PRO A 99 -13.74 -13.08 -1.74
C PRO A 99 -12.30 -13.07 -2.24
N ASN A 100 -12.05 -12.63 -3.47
CA ASN A 100 -10.70 -12.56 -4.03
C ASN A 100 -9.88 -11.42 -3.42
N ILE A 101 -10.52 -10.34 -2.95
CA ILE A 101 -9.81 -9.24 -2.27
C ILE A 101 -9.43 -9.63 -0.83
N ASP A 102 -10.22 -10.48 -0.17
CA ASP A 102 -9.87 -11.05 1.13
C ASP A 102 -8.67 -12.00 1.01
N LEU A 103 -8.65 -12.83 -0.04
CA LEU A 103 -7.51 -13.67 -0.38
C LEU A 103 -6.26 -12.85 -0.71
N PHE A 104 -6.41 -11.76 -1.46
CA PHE A 104 -5.33 -10.83 -1.72
C PHE A 104 -4.78 -10.21 -0.42
N THR A 105 -5.67 -9.76 0.46
CA THR A 105 -5.30 -9.18 1.76
C THR A 105 -4.60 -10.20 2.66
N SER A 106 -5.02 -11.46 2.61
CA SER A 106 -4.34 -12.55 3.32
C SER A 106 -2.95 -12.81 2.72
N TRP A 107 -2.85 -12.89 1.40
CA TRP A 107 -1.60 -13.13 0.68
C TRP A 107 -0.57 -12.03 0.90
N ILE A 108 -0.93 -10.75 0.74
CA ILE A 108 0.00 -9.62 0.91
C ILE A 108 0.59 -9.59 2.33
N ASN A 109 -0.21 -9.99 3.33
CA ASN A 109 0.20 -10.12 4.73
C ASN A 109 1.16 -11.29 5.02
N THR A 110 1.38 -12.19 4.06
CA THR A 110 2.38 -13.26 4.15
C THR A 110 3.74 -12.87 3.60
N LEU A 111 3.82 -11.79 2.80
CA LEU A 111 5.04 -11.41 2.08
C LEU A 111 6.12 -10.84 2.99
N ASP A 112 5.72 -10.15 4.06
CA ASP A 112 6.64 -9.66 5.09
C ASP A 112 6.01 -9.84 6.48
N PRO A 113 6.71 -10.49 7.43
CA PRO A 113 6.17 -10.73 8.77
C PRO A 113 6.01 -9.45 9.61
N PHE A 114 6.73 -8.38 9.27
CA PHE A 114 6.73 -7.09 9.99
C PHE A 114 5.81 -6.05 9.36
N LEU A 115 5.28 -6.30 8.16
CA LEU A 115 4.33 -5.43 7.48
C LEU A 115 2.94 -6.07 7.49
N LYS A 116 1.98 -5.42 8.15
CA LYS A 116 0.59 -5.89 8.23
C LYS A 116 -0.36 -4.87 7.65
N PHE A 117 -1.08 -5.27 6.60
CA PHE A 117 -2.12 -4.54 5.92
C PHE A 117 -3.50 -4.91 6.48
N THR A 118 -4.29 -3.89 6.80
CA THR A 118 -5.71 -4.02 7.15
C THR A 118 -6.53 -3.44 6.02
N ALA A 119 -7.50 -4.19 5.49
CA ALA A 119 -8.34 -3.73 4.38
C ALA A 119 -9.76 -3.37 4.86
N HIS A 120 -10.25 -2.20 4.44
CA HIS A 120 -11.66 -1.84 4.52
C HIS A 120 -12.29 -1.96 3.13
N ILE A 121 -13.17 -2.94 2.95
CA ILE A 121 -13.69 -3.35 1.64
C ILE A 121 -15.16 -2.93 1.51
N SER A 122 -15.51 -2.24 0.42
CA SER A 122 -16.88 -1.82 0.16
C SER A 122 -17.15 -1.70 -1.35
N THR A 123 -18.38 -2.00 -1.76
CA THR A 123 -18.83 -1.87 -3.15
C THR A 123 -19.42 -0.51 -3.47
N THR A 124 -19.83 0.25 -2.46
CA THR A 124 -20.57 1.51 -2.60
C THR A 124 -19.72 2.73 -2.33
N GLN A 125 -18.92 2.70 -1.27
CA GLN A 125 -18.07 3.82 -0.88
C GLN A 125 -16.92 3.40 0.04
N VAL A 126 -15.79 4.08 -0.06
CA VAL A 126 -14.65 3.92 0.85
C VAL A 126 -14.10 5.26 1.30
N PRO A 127 -13.75 5.42 2.58
CA PRO A 127 -13.02 6.58 3.06
C PRO A 127 -11.56 6.47 2.61
N PHE A 128 -10.97 7.56 2.12
CA PHE A 128 -9.55 7.65 1.79
C PHE A 128 -9.05 9.07 2.10
N LEU A 129 -8.17 9.20 3.09
CA LEU A 129 -7.78 10.49 3.68
C LEU A 129 -9.03 11.27 4.12
N ASP A 130 -9.13 12.56 3.78
CA ASP A 130 -10.27 13.42 4.09
C ASP A 130 -11.42 13.30 3.07
N LEU A 131 -11.41 12.28 2.21
CA LEU A 131 -12.40 12.11 1.14
C LEU A 131 -13.23 10.84 1.35
N LEU A 132 -14.53 10.96 1.08
CA LEU A 132 -15.39 9.80 0.87
C LEU A 132 -15.53 9.56 -0.63
N ILE A 133 -15.00 8.43 -1.10
CA ILE A 133 -15.05 8.03 -2.49
C ILE A 133 -16.26 7.12 -2.69
N HIS A 134 -17.20 7.55 -3.52
CA HIS A 134 -18.39 6.78 -3.90
C HIS A 134 -18.20 6.10 -5.25
N ASN A 135 -18.68 4.87 -5.37
CA ASN A 135 -18.82 4.16 -6.63
C ASN A 135 -20.28 4.28 -7.12
N VAL A 136 -20.50 5.13 -8.12
CA VAL A 136 -21.81 5.33 -8.75
C VAL A 136 -21.76 4.78 -10.17
N ASN A 137 -22.40 3.64 -10.40
CA ASN A 137 -22.46 2.97 -11.71
C ASN A 137 -21.08 2.73 -12.35
N GLY A 138 -20.08 2.38 -11.54
CA GLY A 138 -18.70 2.13 -11.99
C GLY A 138 -17.86 3.40 -12.19
N LYS A 139 -18.39 4.57 -11.81
CA LYS A 139 -17.64 5.83 -11.77
C LYS A 139 -17.33 6.18 -10.33
N LEU A 140 -16.07 6.53 -10.09
CA LEU A 140 -15.65 7.08 -8.80
C LEU A 140 -16.01 8.57 -8.74
N VAL A 141 -16.73 8.94 -7.70
CA VAL A 141 -17.15 10.31 -7.41
C VAL A 141 -16.75 10.63 -5.98
N THR A 142 -16.17 11.80 -5.73
CA THR A 142 -15.85 12.27 -4.39
C THR A 142 -17.00 13.10 -3.85
N GLY A 143 -17.49 12.79 -2.65
CA GLY A 143 -18.38 13.68 -1.89
C GLY A 143 -17.56 14.66 -1.05
N LEU A 144 -18.04 15.90 -0.94
CA LEU A 144 -17.64 16.85 0.11
C LEU A 144 -18.67 16.78 1.24
#